data_AF-A0A2V5QGC5-F1
#
_entry.id   AF-A0A2V5QGC5-F1
#
_cell.length_a   1.000
_cell.length_b   1.000
_cell.length_c   1.000
_cell.angle_alpha   90.00
_cell.angle_beta   90.00
_cell.angle_gamma   90.00
#
_symmetry.space_group_name_H-M   'P 1'
#
loop_
_entity.id
_entity.type
_entity.pdbx_description
1 polymer ?
#
loop_
_entity_poly.entity_id
_entity_poly.type
_entity_poly.pdbx_seq_one_letter_code
_entity_poly.pdbx_strand_id
1 'polypeptide(L)'
;MALARAVRAVKSVLFVCTGNICRSPIAEGLFRRLIGNRGDIDVVSAGVHAVRGQPPSLYAVQVCAEDGTDISDVRSQPLTATLVDRATHIFAMTGAHLETIQTLFPQGAEKSFLLREFEQPGTTVWRDVPDPIGLGREVYEDCARIIKNALPSVLAFVEQSFLVPPGAARTGSVYPGDDIAYPMEPQKSTSSPRIYGEALRRTDPEIFDAIVAEEKRQRENIELIASENFTSHAVMEAQGSVLTNKYAEGYPRKRWYGGCENVDTAEQLAIDRAKRLFGCEHVNVQPHSGAQANMAVYFSMLKPGDKILAMNLAHGGHLTHGHPANFSGKFYAVSQYGVSEKTEQIDYDALQKQAEEVRPVMITAGASAYPRVIDFPRLRQIADSVGAILFIDIAHIAGLVAGSQHPSPIPHAQFVTTTTHKSLRGPRGGIVMCEERFAKQIDAT
;
A
#
# COMPACT_ATOMS: atom_id res chain seq x y z
N MET A 1 22.24 17.64 60.14
CA MET A 1 21.17 18.31 59.38
C MET A 1 21.79 19.18 58.30
N ALA A 2 21.74 18.73 57.05
CA ALA A 2 21.82 19.57 55.86
C ALA A 2 21.20 18.75 54.72
N LEU A 3 19.88 18.83 54.60
CA LEU A 3 19.12 18.19 53.55
C LEU A 3 19.45 18.93 52.24
N ALA A 4 20.37 18.39 51.45
CA ALA A 4 20.56 18.85 50.08
C ALA A 4 19.27 18.56 49.31
N ARG A 5 18.42 19.57 49.15
CA ARG A 5 17.29 19.55 48.22
C ARG A 5 17.89 19.35 46.82
N ALA A 6 17.85 18.13 46.31
CA ALA A 6 18.05 17.89 44.90
C ALA A 6 17.01 18.75 44.14
N VAL A 7 17.48 19.76 43.42
CA VAL A 7 16.65 20.46 42.45
C VAL A 7 16.26 19.41 41.42
N ARG A 8 15.03 18.91 41.52
CA ARG A 8 14.49 17.92 40.59
C ARG A 8 14.38 18.64 39.24
N ALA A 9 15.31 18.37 38.33
CA ALA A 9 15.35 19.06 37.05
C ALA A 9 14.02 18.81 36.30
N VAL A 10 13.38 19.89 35.87
CA VAL A 10 12.05 19.87 35.26
C VAL A 10 12.15 19.19 33.90
N LYS A 11 11.32 18.16 33.66
CA LYS A 11 11.24 17.48 32.36
C LYS A 11 10.33 18.29 31.44
N SER A 12 10.82 18.66 30.26
CA SER A 12 10.00 19.35 29.24
C SER A 12 9.53 18.35 28.19
N VAL A 13 8.21 18.23 28.00
CA VAL A 13 7.56 17.37 27.02
C VAL A 13 7.00 18.23 25.89
N LEU A 14 7.38 17.92 24.66
CA LEU A 14 6.95 18.65 23.46
C LEU A 14 6.13 17.73 22.54
N PHE A 15 4.87 18.08 22.28
CA PHE A 15 4.05 17.40 21.26
C PHE A 15 4.13 18.13 19.91
N VAL A 16 4.37 17.39 18.82
CA VAL A 16 4.59 17.98 17.49
C VAL A 16 3.63 17.41 16.45
N CYS A 17 2.87 18.29 15.79
CA CYS A 17 2.06 17.95 14.61
C CYS A 17 2.35 18.87 13.43
N THR A 18 1.47 18.92 12.42
CA THR A 18 1.68 19.76 11.23
C THR A 18 1.44 21.24 11.55
N GLY A 19 0.19 21.62 11.84
CA GLY A 19 -0.22 23.03 12.00
C GLY A 19 -0.33 23.54 13.45
N ASN A 20 -0.16 22.67 14.45
CA ASN A 20 -0.36 22.99 15.88
C ASN A 20 -1.74 23.57 16.23
N ILE A 21 -2.79 23.08 15.56
CA ILE A 21 -4.18 23.49 15.81
C ILE A 21 -5.14 22.32 16.10
N CYS A 22 -4.72 21.07 15.88
CA CYS A 22 -5.55 19.88 16.12
C CYS A 22 -4.85 18.88 17.06
N ARG A 23 -4.04 17.97 16.48
CA ARG A 23 -3.43 16.83 17.18
C ARG A 23 -2.52 17.21 18.37
N SER A 24 -1.57 18.12 18.17
CA SER A 24 -0.62 18.48 19.24
C SER A 24 -1.24 19.32 20.37
N PRO A 25 -2.19 20.25 20.12
CA PRO A 25 -2.99 20.84 21.20
C PRO A 25 -3.84 19.84 21.97
N ILE A 26 -4.48 18.86 21.30
CA ILE A 26 -5.23 17.79 21.98
C ILE A 26 -4.31 17.01 22.92
N ALA A 27 -3.13 16.59 22.43
CA ALA A 27 -2.15 15.88 23.24
C ALA A 27 -1.64 16.71 24.42
N GLU A 28 -1.32 17.98 24.22
CA GLU A 28 -0.90 18.89 25.29
C GLU A 28 -1.97 19.00 26.38
N GLY A 29 -3.22 19.25 26.00
CA GLY A 29 -4.33 19.39 26.94
C GLY A 29 -4.57 18.13 27.75
N LEU A 30 -4.75 17.00 27.07
CA LEU A 30 -5.02 15.71 27.72
C LEU A 30 -3.85 15.28 28.60
N PHE A 31 -2.60 15.54 28.18
CA PHE A 31 -1.42 15.21 28.98
C PHE A 31 -1.29 16.12 30.21
N ARG A 32 -1.59 17.42 30.07
CA ARG A 32 -1.64 18.38 31.20
C ARG A 32 -2.65 17.92 32.26
N ARG A 33 -3.83 17.46 31.84
CA ARG A 33 -4.82 16.86 32.74
C ARG A 33 -4.27 15.61 33.42
N LEU A 34 -3.62 14.73 32.66
CA LEU A 34 -3.06 13.47 33.18
C LEU A 34 -1.98 13.71 34.25
N ILE A 35 -1.11 14.71 34.08
CA ILE A 35 -0.07 15.04 35.07
C ILE A 35 -0.59 15.88 36.24
N GLY A 36 -1.74 16.54 36.12
CA GLY A 36 -2.31 17.39 37.17
C GLY A 36 -1.41 18.58 37.54
N ASN A 37 -1.32 18.91 38.82
CA ASN A 37 -0.55 20.07 39.32
C ASN A 37 0.94 19.74 39.57
N ARG A 38 1.52 18.84 38.79
CA ARG A 38 2.92 18.42 38.93
C ARG A 38 3.85 19.51 38.42
N GLY A 39 4.76 19.98 39.28
CA GLY A 39 5.77 20.97 38.93
C GLY A 39 7.08 20.40 38.37
N ASP A 40 7.20 19.07 38.27
CA ASP A 40 8.39 18.39 37.75
C ASP A 40 8.32 18.07 36.24
N ILE A 41 7.18 18.32 35.59
CA ILE A 41 6.97 18.12 34.15
C ILE A 41 6.29 19.36 33.57
N ASP A 42 6.92 19.98 32.59
CA ASP A 42 6.35 21.01 31.75
C ASP A 42 5.91 20.41 30.41
N VAL A 43 4.79 20.87 29.86
CA VAL A 43 4.22 20.35 28.61
C VAL A 43 3.82 21.49 27.67
N VAL A 44 4.28 21.39 26.44
CA VAL A 44 4.03 22.33 25.36
C VAL A 44 3.78 21.60 24.04
N SER A 45 3.15 22.26 23.08
CA SER A 45 2.98 21.78 21.72
C SER A 45 3.51 22.75 20.67
N ALA A 46 3.89 22.22 19.52
CA ALA A 46 4.32 23.00 18.35
C ALA A 46 3.92 22.29 17.04
N GLY A 47 4.21 22.93 15.91
CA GLY A 47 3.99 22.34 14.60
C GLY A 47 5.07 22.66 13.58
N VAL A 48 5.39 21.67 12.74
CA VAL A 48 6.46 21.78 11.72
C VAL A 48 6.14 22.79 10.61
N HIS A 49 4.85 23.07 10.38
CA HIS A 49 4.35 24.06 9.41
C HIS A 49 3.31 25.00 10.05
N ALA A 50 3.40 25.23 11.37
CA ALA A 50 2.43 26.05 12.08
C ALA A 50 2.61 27.54 11.76
N VAL A 51 1.52 28.19 11.39
CA VAL A 51 1.41 29.66 11.41
C VAL A 51 1.21 30.09 12.84
N ARG A 52 1.99 31.05 13.35
CA ARG A 52 1.93 31.49 14.75
C ARG A 52 0.59 32.18 15.07
N GLY A 53 -0.01 31.84 16.21
CA GLY A 53 -1.10 32.60 16.81
C GLY A 53 -2.52 32.15 16.43
N GLN A 54 -2.68 31.07 15.67
CA GLN A 54 -3.99 30.50 15.36
C GLN A 54 -4.57 29.79 16.59
N PRO A 55 -5.88 29.90 16.85
CA PRO A 55 -6.54 29.09 17.85
C PRO A 55 -6.63 27.62 17.40
N PRO A 56 -6.83 26.66 18.31
CA PRO A 56 -7.12 25.28 17.94
C PRO A 56 -8.43 25.22 17.16
N SER A 57 -8.61 24.16 16.37
CA SER A 57 -9.87 23.95 15.65
C SER A 57 -11.02 23.76 16.64
N LEU A 58 -12.23 24.16 16.24
CA LEU A 58 -13.42 24.08 17.07
C LEU A 58 -13.67 22.65 17.59
N TYR A 59 -13.51 21.64 16.72
CA TYR A 59 -13.68 20.25 17.11
C TYR A 59 -12.58 19.76 18.06
N ALA A 60 -11.34 20.24 17.92
CA ALA A 60 -10.27 19.93 18.89
C ALA A 60 -10.60 20.47 20.29
N VAL A 61 -11.13 21.69 20.39
CA VAL A 61 -11.58 22.27 21.66
C VAL A 61 -12.73 21.45 22.26
N GLN A 62 -13.73 21.10 21.44
CA GLN A 62 -14.90 20.34 21.89
C GLN A 62 -14.54 18.96 22.45
N VAL A 63 -13.73 18.16 21.73
CA VAL A 63 -13.36 16.82 22.19
C VAL A 63 -12.50 16.85 23.46
N CYS A 64 -11.64 17.87 23.62
CA CYS A 64 -10.91 18.05 24.87
C CYS A 64 -11.82 18.47 26.03
N ALA A 65 -12.81 19.33 25.77
CA ALA A 65 -13.75 19.79 26.79
C ALA A 65 -14.62 18.63 27.34
N GLU A 66 -14.98 17.68 26.50
CA GLU A 66 -15.69 16.44 26.89
C GLU A 66 -14.85 15.56 27.82
N ASP A 67 -13.53 15.58 27.65
CA ASP A 67 -12.56 14.98 28.57
C ASP A 67 -12.18 15.91 29.73
N GLY A 68 -12.91 17.00 29.93
CA GLY A 68 -12.75 17.95 31.04
C GLY A 68 -11.47 18.78 30.96
N THR A 69 -10.98 19.05 29.75
CA THR A 69 -9.79 19.88 29.50
C THR A 69 -10.14 21.02 28.56
N ASP A 70 -9.83 22.26 28.95
CA ASP A 70 -9.94 23.40 28.05
C ASP A 70 -8.60 23.68 27.36
N ILE A 71 -8.61 23.74 26.03
CA ILE A 71 -7.45 24.11 25.20
C ILE A 71 -7.71 25.40 24.40
N SER A 72 -8.83 26.09 24.62
CA SER A 72 -9.25 27.27 23.83
C SER A 72 -8.23 28.43 23.86
N ASP A 73 -7.42 28.51 24.90
CA ASP A 73 -6.35 29.51 25.05
C ASP A 73 -5.01 29.12 24.41
N VAL A 74 -4.84 27.87 23.97
CA VAL A 74 -3.64 27.44 23.25
C VAL A 74 -3.52 28.26 21.97
N ARG A 75 -2.31 28.66 21.60
CA ARG A 75 -2.04 29.35 20.34
C ARG A 75 -0.96 28.61 19.60
N SER A 76 -1.20 28.36 18.31
CA SER A 76 -0.25 27.65 17.47
C SER A 76 1.11 28.36 17.46
N GLN A 77 2.18 27.57 17.46
CA GLN A 77 3.55 28.06 17.33
C GLN A 77 4.37 27.14 16.43
N PRO A 78 5.24 27.70 15.57
CA PRO A 78 6.16 26.91 14.78
C PRO A 78 7.16 26.18 15.67
N LEU A 79 7.53 24.97 15.26
CA LEU A 79 8.65 24.24 15.85
C LEU A 79 9.94 25.04 15.62
N THR A 80 10.73 25.22 16.68
CA THR A 80 11.98 25.99 16.64
C THR A 80 13.09 25.23 17.35
N ALA A 81 14.35 25.55 17.02
CA ALA A 81 15.51 24.98 17.69
C ALA A 81 15.45 25.18 19.20
N THR A 82 15.02 26.36 19.67
CA THR A 82 14.86 26.64 21.10
C THR A 82 13.87 25.71 21.81
N LEU A 83 12.74 25.37 21.15
CA LEU A 83 11.77 24.42 21.70
C LEU A 83 12.36 23.01 21.73
N VAL A 84 13.05 22.61 20.66
CA VAL A 84 13.72 21.30 20.57
C VAL A 84 14.82 21.18 21.62
N ASP A 85 15.65 22.19 21.82
CA ASP A 85 16.76 22.17 22.78
C ASP A 85 16.25 22.05 24.22
N ARG A 86 15.19 22.78 24.56
CA ARG A 86 14.55 22.73 25.88
C ARG A 86 13.82 21.41 26.14
N ALA A 87 13.24 20.81 25.11
CA ALA A 87 12.51 19.56 25.24
C ALA A 87 13.45 18.46 25.73
N THR A 88 13.00 17.72 26.74
CA THR A 88 13.64 16.49 27.20
C THR A 88 13.10 15.28 26.45
N HIS A 89 11.84 15.37 26.01
CA HIS A 89 11.14 14.35 25.23
C HIS A 89 10.25 15.05 24.20
N ILE A 90 10.25 14.55 22.97
CA ILE A 90 9.47 15.07 21.85
C ILE A 90 8.61 13.93 21.32
N PHE A 91 7.30 14.13 21.23
CA PHE A 91 6.35 13.15 20.71
C PHE A 91 5.71 13.66 19.43
N ALA A 92 6.13 13.09 18.32
CA ALA A 92 5.66 13.39 16.98
C ALA A 92 4.37 12.62 16.67
N MET A 93 3.43 13.27 15.99
CA MET A 93 2.16 12.64 15.59
C MET A 93 2.31 11.70 14.40
N THR A 94 3.34 11.85 13.56
CA THR A 94 3.53 11.04 12.34
C THR A 94 5.02 10.82 12.06
N GLY A 95 5.33 9.79 11.27
CA GLY A 95 6.70 9.54 10.77
C GLY A 95 7.32 10.75 10.08
N ALA A 96 6.53 11.44 9.23
CA ALA A 96 6.97 12.66 8.55
C ALA A 96 7.36 13.79 9.54
N HIS A 97 6.64 13.96 10.65
CA HIS A 97 7.04 14.94 11.67
C HIS A 97 8.38 14.56 12.33
N LEU A 98 8.60 13.27 12.58
CA LEU A 98 9.84 12.76 13.16
C LEU A 98 11.02 13.03 12.22
N GLU A 99 10.86 12.73 10.94
CA GLU A 99 11.86 13.00 9.90
C GLU A 99 12.16 14.50 9.77
N THR A 100 11.14 15.36 9.79
CA THR A 100 11.33 16.81 9.80
C THR A 100 12.13 17.28 11.02
N ILE A 101 11.86 16.72 12.21
CA ILE A 101 12.63 17.04 13.41
C ILE A 101 14.09 16.61 13.24
N GLN A 102 14.33 15.39 12.77
CA GLN A 102 15.69 14.85 12.57
C GLN A 102 16.49 15.63 11.53
N THR A 103 15.81 16.08 10.46
CA THR A 103 16.44 16.81 9.35
C THR A 103 16.75 18.25 9.74
N LEU A 104 15.79 18.96 10.33
CA LEU A 104 15.93 20.39 10.62
C LEU A 104 16.56 20.68 11.99
N PHE A 105 16.43 19.75 12.94
CA PHE A 105 16.93 19.88 14.31
C PHE A 105 17.61 18.58 14.76
N PRO A 106 18.80 18.24 14.23
CA PRO A 106 19.47 16.97 14.50
C PRO A 106 19.68 16.67 15.99
N GLN A 107 19.84 17.69 16.83
CA GLN A 107 19.97 17.57 18.28
C GLN A 107 18.67 17.09 18.99
N GLY A 108 17.54 17.10 18.28
CA GLY A 108 16.27 16.54 18.73
C GLY A 108 16.10 15.05 18.45
N ALA A 109 16.94 14.45 17.59
CA ALA A 109 16.75 13.10 17.05
C ALA A 109 16.68 12.03 18.14
N GLU A 110 17.62 12.03 19.09
CA GLU A 110 17.71 11.00 20.15
C GLU A 110 16.59 11.09 21.20
N LYS A 111 15.85 12.21 21.20
CA LYS A 111 14.78 12.49 22.15
C LYS A 111 13.42 12.65 21.49
N SER A 112 13.29 12.21 20.25
CA SER A 112 12.05 12.27 19.47
C SER A 112 11.50 10.87 19.22
N PHE A 113 10.20 10.71 19.46
CA PHE A 113 9.49 9.43 19.40
C PHE A 113 8.15 9.61 18.68
N LEU A 114 7.60 8.54 18.11
CA LEU A 114 6.23 8.56 17.61
C LEU A 114 5.26 8.36 18.78
N LEU A 115 4.25 9.22 18.89
CA LEU A 115 3.27 9.14 19.99
C LEU A 115 2.62 7.75 20.06
N ARG A 116 2.25 7.21 18.89
CA ARG A 116 1.47 5.97 18.81
C ARG A 116 2.28 4.71 19.12
N GLU A 117 3.61 4.80 19.24
CA GLU A 117 4.45 3.70 19.74
C GLU A 117 4.21 3.42 21.22
N PHE A 118 3.56 4.34 21.93
CA PHE A 118 3.19 4.21 23.33
C PHE A 118 1.76 3.68 23.53
N GLU A 119 1.03 3.36 22.46
CA GLU A 119 -0.21 2.58 22.57
C GLU A 119 0.09 1.10 22.89
N GLN A 120 -0.88 0.36 23.44
CA GLN A 120 -0.67 -1.05 23.77
C GLN A 120 -0.29 -1.87 22.51
N PRO A 121 0.74 -2.73 22.58
CA PRO A 121 1.11 -3.59 21.46
C PRO A 121 -0.10 -4.41 20.96
N GLY A 122 -0.35 -4.34 19.64
CA GLY A 122 -1.47 -5.07 19.01
C GLY A 122 -2.77 -4.28 18.86
N THR A 123 -2.88 -3.06 19.37
CA THR A 123 -4.06 -2.19 19.10
C THR A 123 -4.15 -1.79 17.64
N THR A 124 -3.01 -1.66 16.95
CA THR A 124 -2.96 -1.24 15.55
C THR A 124 -1.57 -1.41 14.92
N VAL A 125 -1.53 -1.62 13.61
CA VAL A 125 -0.29 -1.66 12.80
C VAL A 125 0.13 -0.28 12.29
N TRP A 126 -0.77 0.71 12.32
CA TRP A 126 -0.51 2.08 11.87
C TRP A 126 0.17 2.88 12.99
N ARG A 127 1.29 3.55 12.73
CA ARG A 127 2.05 4.29 13.77
C ARG A 127 1.81 5.80 13.79
N ASP A 128 1.04 6.31 12.84
CA ASP A 128 0.71 7.73 12.73
C ASP A 128 -0.63 8.05 13.39
N VAL A 129 -0.75 9.20 14.05
CA VAL A 129 -2.03 9.77 14.46
C VAL A 129 -2.65 10.45 13.23
N PRO A 130 -3.79 9.94 12.70
CA PRO A 130 -4.44 10.49 11.52
C PRO A 130 -4.76 11.98 11.69
N ASP A 131 -4.63 12.77 10.62
CA ASP A 131 -4.93 14.20 10.69
C ASP A 131 -6.44 14.46 10.59
N PRO A 132 -7.11 15.01 11.62
CA PRO A 132 -8.55 15.27 11.57
C PRO A 132 -8.90 16.59 10.87
N ILE A 133 -7.92 17.38 10.41
CA ILE A 133 -8.15 18.72 9.87
C ILE A 133 -9.16 18.72 8.70
N GLY A 134 -10.15 19.62 8.76
CA GLY A 134 -11.17 19.76 7.72
C GLY A 134 -12.20 18.62 7.65
N LEU A 135 -12.10 17.62 8.53
CA LEU A 135 -13.00 16.47 8.56
C LEU A 135 -14.10 16.62 9.62
N GLY A 136 -15.05 15.69 9.63
CA GLY A 136 -16.16 15.65 10.57
C GLY A 136 -15.72 15.39 12.02
N ARG A 137 -16.60 15.75 12.96
CA ARG A 137 -16.37 15.64 14.41
C ARG A 137 -15.95 14.24 14.86
N GLU A 138 -16.54 13.18 14.30
CA GLU A 138 -16.20 11.78 14.62
C GLU A 138 -14.70 11.48 14.44
N VAL A 139 -14.05 12.10 13.43
CA VAL A 139 -12.61 11.92 13.19
C VAL A 139 -11.76 12.59 14.27
N TYR A 140 -12.24 13.70 14.85
CA TYR A 140 -11.60 14.33 15.99
C TYR A 140 -11.73 13.49 17.26
N GLU A 141 -12.88 12.85 17.47
CA GLU A 141 -13.11 11.95 18.60
C GLU A 141 -12.17 10.74 18.53
N ASP A 142 -12.03 10.14 17.34
CA ASP A 142 -11.07 9.06 17.11
C ASP A 142 -9.62 9.51 17.30
N CYS A 143 -9.26 10.68 16.80
CA CYS A 143 -7.94 11.28 17.00
C CYS A 143 -7.65 11.46 18.50
N ALA A 144 -8.58 12.04 19.25
CA ALA A 144 -8.44 12.25 20.69
C ALA A 144 -8.33 10.92 21.45
N ARG A 145 -9.13 9.92 21.09
CA ARG A 145 -9.08 8.57 21.65
C ARG A 145 -7.72 7.91 21.45
N ILE A 146 -7.17 7.96 20.23
CA ILE A 146 -5.83 7.41 19.91
C ILE A 146 -4.76 8.10 20.77
N ILE A 147 -4.78 9.43 20.82
CA ILE A 147 -3.82 10.20 21.63
C ILE A 147 -3.94 9.78 23.09
N LYS A 148 -5.15 9.80 23.65
CA LYS A 148 -5.45 9.46 25.05
C LYS A 148 -4.96 8.07 25.44
N ASN A 149 -5.11 7.08 24.57
CA ASN A 149 -4.65 5.71 24.82
C ASN A 149 -3.12 5.61 25.00
N ALA A 150 -2.36 6.46 24.32
CA ALA A 150 -0.89 6.46 24.39
C ALA A 150 -0.34 7.21 25.61
N LEU A 151 -1.06 8.22 26.12
CA LEU A 151 -0.55 9.13 27.15
C LEU A 151 -0.11 8.47 28.48
N PRO A 152 -0.77 7.42 29.01
CA PRO A 152 -0.30 6.75 30.22
C PRO A 152 1.11 6.14 30.07
N SER A 153 1.36 5.49 28.94
CA SER A 153 2.67 4.91 28.62
C SER A 153 3.71 6.01 28.34
N VAL A 154 3.30 7.10 27.69
CA VAL A 154 4.15 8.30 27.53
C VAL A 154 4.57 8.85 28.89
N LEU A 155 3.64 8.98 29.83
CA LEU A 155 3.95 9.47 31.17
C LEU A 155 4.92 8.54 31.89
N ALA A 156 4.68 7.23 31.87
CA ALA A 156 5.56 6.23 32.48
C ALA A 156 6.99 6.30 31.89
N PHE A 157 7.09 6.46 30.57
CA PHE A 157 8.38 6.62 29.89
C PHE A 157 9.09 7.92 30.30
N VAL A 158 8.37 9.05 30.27
CA VAL A 158 8.90 10.34 30.71
C VAL A 158 9.39 10.26 32.15
N GLU A 159 8.71 9.54 33.04
CA GLU A 159 9.11 9.39 34.44
C GLU A 159 10.39 8.56 34.62
N GLN A 160 10.56 7.49 33.85
CA GLN A 160 11.68 6.55 33.94
C GLN A 160 12.98 7.07 33.30
N SER A 161 12.90 8.03 32.37
CA SER A 161 14.08 8.59 31.71
C SER A 161 14.95 9.43 32.64
N PHE A 162 16.26 9.17 32.67
CA PHE A 162 17.26 10.01 33.34
C PHE A 162 17.59 11.24 32.49
N LEU A 163 17.77 12.40 33.12
CA LEU A 163 18.19 13.62 32.43
C LEU A 163 19.71 13.60 32.20
N VAL A 164 20.13 13.54 30.93
CA VAL A 164 21.54 13.68 30.55
C VAL A 164 21.83 15.17 30.29
N PRO A 165 22.80 15.80 30.96
CA PRO A 165 23.15 17.19 30.70
C PRO A 165 23.73 17.37 29.28
N PRO A 166 23.41 18.45 28.56
CA PRO A 166 24.00 18.71 27.26
C PRO A 166 25.46 19.14 27.45
N GLY A 167 26.42 18.28 27.07
CA GLY A 167 27.84 18.63 27.13
C GLY A 167 28.87 17.49 26.95
N ALA A 168 28.48 16.22 27.07
CA ALA A 168 29.44 15.13 26.89
C ALA A 168 29.52 14.67 25.42
N ALA A 169 30.19 15.46 24.58
CA ALA A 169 30.68 14.98 23.29
C ALA A 169 31.62 13.79 23.56
N ARG A 170 31.26 12.59 23.08
CA ARG A 170 32.15 11.42 23.13
C ARG A 170 33.23 11.60 22.06
N THR A 171 34.42 11.94 22.52
CA THR A 171 35.67 11.88 21.75
C THR A 171 35.96 10.44 21.36
N GLY A 172 36.42 10.26 20.11
CA GLY A 172 36.84 8.97 19.58
C GLY A 172 38.08 8.40 20.27
N SER A 173 38.13 7.07 20.34
CA SER A 173 39.30 6.26 20.69
C SER A 173 39.12 4.93 19.93
N VAL A 174 39.82 4.72 18.80
CA VAL A 174 41.11 4.03 18.67
C VAL A 174 41.09 2.62 19.29
N TYR A 175 41.06 1.61 18.42
CA TYR A 175 41.31 0.20 18.72
C TYR A 175 42.81 -0.05 18.97
N PRO A 176 43.14 -0.97 19.88
CA PRO A 176 43.72 -2.26 19.48
C PRO A 176 43.00 -3.42 20.21
N GLY A 177 42.78 -4.60 19.65
CA GLY A 177 43.77 -5.58 19.21
C GLY A 177 43.87 -6.68 20.27
N ASP A 178 43.34 -7.87 19.92
CA ASP A 178 43.50 -9.22 20.50
C ASP A 178 42.89 -9.55 21.89
N ASP A 179 41.87 -10.42 21.90
CA ASP A 179 42.00 -11.84 22.29
C ASP A 179 40.63 -12.54 22.37
N ILE A 180 40.58 -13.76 21.85
CA ILE A 180 39.39 -14.61 21.75
C ILE A 180 39.16 -15.33 23.09
N ALA A 181 38.02 -15.04 23.74
CA ALA A 181 37.40 -15.94 24.71
C ALA A 181 35.88 -15.75 24.69
N TYR A 182 35.14 -16.81 24.37
CA TYR A 182 33.68 -16.86 24.47
C TYR A 182 33.27 -17.30 25.88
N PRO A 183 32.52 -16.47 26.63
CA PRO A 183 31.48 -16.97 27.51
C PRO A 183 30.11 -16.54 26.98
N MET A 184 29.21 -17.51 26.85
CA MET A 184 27.80 -17.28 26.54
C MET A 184 27.16 -16.44 27.64
N GLU A 185 26.83 -15.18 27.34
CA GLU A 185 25.88 -14.38 28.10
C GLU A 185 24.44 -14.57 27.56
N PRO A 186 23.42 -14.52 28.43
CA PRO A 186 22.02 -14.71 28.03
C PRO A 186 21.60 -13.58 27.08
N GLN A 187 21.27 -13.93 25.83
CA GLN A 187 20.74 -13.00 24.85
C GLN A 187 19.50 -12.29 25.41
N LYS A 188 19.67 -11.02 25.80
CA LYS A 188 18.55 -10.09 25.86
C LYS A 188 18.08 -9.89 24.43
N SER A 189 16.90 -10.42 24.14
CA SER A 189 16.15 -10.19 22.91
C SER A 189 15.93 -8.68 22.72
N THR A 190 16.84 -8.01 22.03
CA THR A 190 16.64 -6.68 21.46
C THR A 190 15.96 -6.84 20.12
N SER A 191 14.66 -7.17 20.12
CA SER A 191 13.84 -6.96 18.93
C SER A 191 13.58 -5.46 18.81
N SER A 192 14.55 -4.72 18.25
CA SER A 192 14.26 -3.37 17.79
C SER A 192 13.11 -3.46 16.79
N PRO A 193 12.08 -2.60 16.86
CA PRO A 193 11.06 -2.56 15.83
C PRO A 193 11.76 -2.31 14.49
N ARG A 194 11.62 -3.23 13.53
CA ARG A 194 12.22 -3.10 12.20
C ARG A 194 11.69 -1.82 11.56
N ILE A 195 12.53 -0.80 11.47
CA ILE A 195 12.26 0.40 10.66
C ILE A 195 12.20 -0.07 9.20
N TYR A 196 11.12 0.26 8.49
CA TYR A 196 10.93 -0.15 7.11
C TYR A 196 12.10 0.37 6.26
N GLY A 197 12.74 -0.50 5.49
CA GLY A 197 13.86 -0.12 4.63
C GLY A 197 15.23 0.04 5.32
N GLU A 198 15.37 -0.04 6.65
CA GLU A 198 16.67 0.13 7.32
C GLU A 198 17.71 -0.91 6.86
N ALA A 199 17.27 -2.16 6.70
CA ALA A 199 18.12 -3.20 6.16
C ALA A 199 18.56 -2.90 4.72
N LEU A 200 17.65 -2.32 3.90
CA LEU A 200 17.95 -1.95 2.52
C LEU A 200 18.90 -0.75 2.49
N ARG A 201 18.63 0.32 3.25
CA ARG A 201 19.49 1.51 3.36
C ARG A 201 20.94 1.17 3.72
N ARG A 202 21.13 0.23 4.64
CA ARG A 202 22.47 -0.24 5.03
C ARG A 202 23.14 -1.09 3.95
N THR A 203 22.36 -1.89 3.21
CA THR A 203 22.88 -2.87 2.24
C THR A 203 23.13 -2.24 0.87
N ASP A 204 22.20 -1.39 0.43
CA ASP A 204 22.16 -0.72 -0.86
C ASP A 204 21.47 0.67 -0.70
N PRO A 205 22.24 1.69 -0.28
CA PRO A 205 21.73 3.04 -0.08
C PRO A 205 21.25 3.70 -1.38
N GLU A 206 21.82 3.34 -2.53
CA GLU A 206 21.43 3.93 -3.82
C GLU A 206 20.00 3.52 -4.22
N ILE A 207 19.67 2.23 -4.06
CA ILE A 207 18.30 1.75 -4.27
C ILE A 207 17.34 2.32 -3.23
N PHE A 208 17.78 2.44 -1.97
CA PHE A 208 16.95 3.07 -0.94
C PHE A 208 16.60 4.52 -1.31
N ASP A 209 17.58 5.32 -1.70
CA ASP A 209 17.38 6.72 -2.09
C ASP A 209 16.47 6.83 -3.33
N ALA A 210 16.61 5.91 -4.31
CA ALA A 210 15.72 5.85 -5.46
C ALA A 210 14.26 5.56 -5.08
N ILE A 211 14.01 4.66 -4.12
CA ILE A 211 12.66 4.36 -3.61
C ILE A 211 12.07 5.58 -2.91
N VAL A 212 12.85 6.27 -2.07
CA VAL A 212 12.41 7.49 -1.38
C VAL A 212 12.08 8.60 -2.40
N ALA A 213 12.92 8.75 -3.43
CA ALA A 213 12.66 9.71 -4.50
C ALA A 213 11.40 9.39 -5.31
N GLU A 214 11.12 8.13 -5.60
CA GLU A 214 9.89 7.71 -6.30
C GLU A 214 8.65 7.89 -5.42
N GLU A 215 8.72 7.59 -4.11
CA GLU A 215 7.63 7.87 -3.19
C GLU A 215 7.29 9.37 -3.16
N LYS A 216 8.31 10.24 -3.15
CA LYS A 216 8.12 11.68 -3.26
C LYS A 216 7.45 12.07 -4.58
N ARG A 217 7.95 11.55 -5.72
CA ARG A 217 7.36 11.81 -7.05
C ARG A 217 5.88 11.46 -7.08
N GLN A 218 5.50 10.30 -6.55
CA GLN A 218 4.11 9.85 -6.51
C GLN A 218 3.21 10.74 -5.63
N ARG A 219 3.74 11.27 -4.52
CA ARG A 219 3.01 12.17 -3.62
C ARG A 219 2.82 13.58 -4.17
N GLU A 220 3.79 14.07 -4.94
CA GLU A 220 3.83 15.46 -5.42
C GLU A 220 3.27 15.65 -6.84
N ASN A 221 3.01 14.56 -7.58
CA ASN A 221 2.50 14.61 -8.96
C ASN A 221 1.05 14.14 -9.09
N ILE A 222 0.34 14.69 -10.08
CA ILE A 222 -0.97 14.18 -10.50
C ILE A 222 -0.77 13.03 -11.48
N GLU A 223 -1.11 11.82 -11.07
CA GLU A 223 -0.99 10.62 -11.91
C GLU A 223 -2.27 10.38 -12.72
N LEU A 224 -2.17 10.49 -14.05
CA LEU A 224 -3.30 10.39 -14.99
C LEU A 224 -3.17 9.21 -15.97
N ILE A 225 -2.15 8.37 -15.81
CA ILE A 225 -1.98 7.16 -16.62
C ILE A 225 -3.06 6.15 -16.20
N ALA A 226 -4.02 5.86 -17.10
CA ALA A 226 -5.19 5.03 -16.83
C ALA A 226 -4.88 3.57 -16.39
N SER A 227 -3.64 3.12 -16.57
CA SER A 227 -3.19 1.78 -16.17
C SER A 227 -2.43 1.75 -14.84
N GLU A 228 -2.12 2.89 -14.27
CA GLU A 228 -1.44 3.00 -12.98
C GLU A 228 -2.45 3.14 -11.84
N ASN A 229 -2.02 2.73 -10.65
CA ASN A 229 -2.79 2.83 -9.42
C ASN A 229 -1.86 2.69 -8.21
N PHE A 230 -2.31 3.17 -7.05
CA PHE A 230 -1.59 3.03 -5.79
C PHE A 230 -2.15 1.82 -5.02
N THR A 231 -1.34 0.77 -4.88
CA THR A 231 -1.75 -0.41 -4.09
C THR A 231 -1.72 -0.12 -2.59
N SER A 232 -2.35 -0.98 -1.78
CA SER A 232 -2.38 -0.81 -0.33
C SER A 232 -1.09 -1.30 0.33
N HIS A 233 -0.77 -0.75 1.50
CA HIS A 233 0.35 -1.24 2.31
C HIS A 233 0.24 -2.73 2.63
N ALA A 234 -0.96 -3.25 2.91
CA ALA A 234 -1.17 -4.68 3.16
C ALA A 234 -0.74 -5.56 1.97
N VAL A 235 -0.94 -5.08 0.73
CA VAL A 235 -0.45 -5.78 -0.47
C VAL A 235 1.08 -5.72 -0.54
N MET A 236 1.68 -4.55 -0.27
CA MET A 236 3.14 -4.38 -0.28
C MET A 236 3.82 -5.24 0.79
N GLU A 237 3.26 -5.31 1.99
CA GLU A 237 3.74 -6.15 3.10
C GLU A 237 3.73 -7.63 2.71
N ALA A 238 2.67 -8.11 2.06
CA ALA A 238 2.59 -9.50 1.60
C ALA A 238 3.64 -9.81 0.52
N GLN A 239 3.87 -8.88 -0.43
CA GLN A 239 4.87 -9.04 -1.49
C GLN A 239 6.32 -9.08 -0.95
N GLY A 240 6.61 -8.34 0.12
CA GLY A 240 7.92 -8.34 0.78
C GLY A 240 8.09 -9.42 1.87
N SER A 241 7.18 -10.38 1.96
CA SER A 241 7.16 -11.39 3.03
C SER A 241 8.04 -12.60 2.72
N VAL A 242 8.19 -13.48 3.73
CA VAL A 242 8.95 -14.74 3.62
C VAL A 242 8.39 -15.74 2.61
N LEU A 243 7.18 -15.52 2.07
CA LEU A 243 6.60 -16.37 1.03
C LEU A 243 7.48 -16.42 -0.23
N THR A 244 8.26 -15.36 -0.50
CA THR A 244 9.22 -15.30 -1.60
C THR A 244 10.27 -16.42 -1.56
N ASN A 245 10.58 -16.95 -0.37
CA ASN A 245 11.60 -17.99 -0.19
C ASN A 245 11.09 -19.39 -0.56
N LYS A 246 9.79 -19.58 -0.74
CA LYS A 246 9.20 -20.91 -0.92
C LYS A 246 8.98 -21.23 -2.39
N TYR A 247 9.66 -22.28 -2.86
CA TYR A 247 9.44 -22.89 -4.16
C TYR A 247 8.30 -23.92 -4.08
N ALA A 248 7.24 -23.74 -4.87
CA ALA A 248 5.97 -24.47 -4.74
C ALA A 248 5.37 -24.92 -6.09
N GLU A 249 6.16 -25.59 -6.93
CA GLU A 249 5.69 -26.11 -8.23
C GLU A 249 4.47 -27.04 -8.08
N GLY A 250 3.48 -26.85 -8.96
CA GLY A 250 2.19 -27.53 -8.94
C GLY A 250 1.07 -26.64 -8.42
N TYR A 251 -0.01 -27.25 -7.92
CA TYR A 251 -1.20 -26.56 -7.40
C TYR A 251 -1.47 -26.98 -5.95
N PRO A 252 -2.32 -26.27 -5.20
CA PRO A 252 -2.65 -26.64 -3.83
C PRO A 252 -3.03 -28.12 -3.71
N ARG A 253 -2.42 -28.82 -2.75
CA ARG A 253 -2.53 -30.28 -2.51
C ARG A 253 -2.03 -31.20 -3.63
N LYS A 254 -1.45 -30.65 -4.70
CA LYS A 254 -0.83 -31.37 -5.84
C LYS A 254 0.52 -30.73 -6.17
N ARG A 255 1.42 -30.71 -5.19
CA ARG A 255 2.75 -30.12 -5.30
C ARG A 255 3.80 -31.17 -5.64
N TRP A 256 4.85 -30.76 -6.35
CA TRP A 256 6.02 -31.60 -6.61
C TRP A 256 6.96 -31.70 -5.39
N TYR A 257 6.99 -30.68 -4.53
CA TYR A 257 7.82 -30.64 -3.32
C TYR A 257 6.98 -30.54 -2.03
N GLY A 258 7.56 -31.01 -0.93
CA GLY A 258 6.96 -30.91 0.41
C GLY A 258 7.10 -29.52 1.06
N GLY A 259 6.46 -29.33 2.22
CA GLY A 259 6.53 -28.10 3.01
C GLY A 259 5.77 -26.93 2.40
N CYS A 260 4.66 -27.20 1.71
CA CYS A 260 3.86 -26.22 0.98
C CYS A 260 2.55 -25.85 1.69
N GLU A 261 2.35 -26.27 2.94
CA GLU A 261 1.08 -26.18 3.66
C GLU A 261 0.58 -24.72 3.78
N ASN A 262 1.51 -23.79 4.04
CA ASN A 262 1.19 -22.37 4.21
C ASN A 262 1.01 -21.63 2.88
N VAL A 263 1.78 -21.98 1.84
CA VAL A 263 1.61 -21.40 0.49
C VAL A 263 0.36 -21.93 -0.19
N ASP A 264 -0.01 -23.18 0.05
CA ASP A 264 -1.29 -23.76 -0.38
C ASP A 264 -2.46 -23.00 0.23
N THR A 265 -2.36 -22.60 1.50
CA THR A 265 -3.38 -21.77 2.16
C THR A 265 -3.49 -20.41 1.46
N ALA A 266 -2.37 -19.74 1.17
CA ALA A 266 -2.37 -18.44 0.51
C ALA A 266 -2.95 -18.53 -0.92
N GLU A 267 -2.53 -19.53 -1.70
CA GLU A 267 -2.99 -19.72 -3.08
C GLU A 267 -4.46 -20.13 -3.14
N GLN A 268 -4.92 -21.04 -2.27
CA GLN A 268 -6.33 -21.42 -2.21
C GLN A 268 -7.21 -20.22 -1.82
N LEU A 269 -6.77 -19.39 -0.87
CA LEU A 269 -7.49 -18.16 -0.52
C LEU A 269 -7.57 -17.19 -1.70
N ALA A 270 -6.51 -17.08 -2.51
CA ALA A 270 -6.52 -16.24 -3.70
C ALA A 270 -7.51 -16.77 -4.75
N ILE A 271 -7.51 -18.08 -5.01
CA ILE A 271 -8.45 -18.75 -5.92
C ILE A 271 -9.90 -18.53 -5.45
N ASP A 272 -10.19 -18.84 -4.18
CA ASP A 272 -11.55 -18.73 -3.64
C ASP A 272 -12.07 -17.29 -3.66
N ARG A 273 -11.19 -16.31 -3.36
CA ARG A 273 -11.54 -14.89 -3.41
C ARG A 273 -11.77 -14.42 -4.84
N ALA A 274 -10.96 -14.84 -5.80
CA ALA A 274 -11.15 -14.50 -7.21
C ALA A 274 -12.46 -15.10 -7.75
N LYS A 275 -12.75 -16.37 -7.44
CA LYS A 275 -14.05 -17.01 -7.79
C LYS A 275 -15.23 -16.25 -7.23
N ARG A 276 -15.18 -15.85 -5.95
CA ARG A 276 -16.22 -15.01 -5.35
C ARG A 276 -16.35 -13.63 -5.99
N LEU A 277 -15.22 -13.02 -6.38
CA LEU A 277 -15.19 -11.66 -6.92
C LEU A 277 -15.77 -11.58 -8.33
N PHE A 278 -15.48 -12.57 -9.18
CA PHE A 278 -15.84 -12.55 -10.60
C PHE A 278 -16.95 -13.53 -10.98
N GLY A 279 -17.33 -14.45 -10.08
CA GLY A 279 -18.37 -15.45 -10.34
C GLY A 279 -17.95 -16.52 -11.36
N CYS A 280 -16.65 -16.82 -11.46
CA CYS A 280 -16.11 -17.83 -12.38
C CYS A 280 -16.09 -19.24 -11.78
N GLU A 281 -16.08 -20.23 -12.67
CA GLU A 281 -16.04 -21.66 -12.32
C GLU A 281 -14.62 -22.10 -11.92
N HIS A 282 -13.61 -21.74 -12.70
CA HIS A 282 -12.20 -22.01 -12.40
C HIS A 282 -11.34 -20.75 -12.48
N VAL A 283 -10.26 -20.73 -11.67
CA VAL A 283 -9.28 -19.64 -11.64
C VAL A 283 -7.87 -20.17 -11.46
N ASN A 284 -6.97 -19.71 -12.30
CA ASN A 284 -5.53 -19.83 -12.13
C ASN A 284 -4.93 -18.47 -11.75
N VAL A 285 -4.28 -18.42 -10.58
CA VAL A 285 -3.70 -17.20 -9.99
C VAL A 285 -2.17 -17.15 -10.07
N GLN A 286 -1.54 -18.09 -10.79
CA GLN A 286 -0.08 -18.19 -10.91
C GLN A 286 0.57 -17.29 -11.99
N PRO A 287 -0.11 -16.77 -13.04
CA PRO A 287 0.55 -15.95 -14.04
C PRO A 287 1.26 -14.72 -13.43
N HIS A 288 2.53 -14.54 -13.78
CA HIS A 288 3.34 -13.44 -13.24
C HIS A 288 2.89 -12.04 -13.70
N SER A 289 2.17 -11.94 -14.83
CA SER A 289 1.53 -10.71 -15.29
C SER A 289 0.40 -11.02 -16.27
N GLY A 290 -0.32 -9.98 -16.72
CA GLY A 290 -1.38 -10.12 -17.72
C GLY A 290 -0.88 -10.68 -19.06
N ALA A 291 0.36 -10.39 -19.46
CA ALA A 291 0.90 -10.94 -20.70
C ALA A 291 1.06 -12.47 -20.63
N GLN A 292 1.51 -12.99 -19.48
CA GLN A 292 1.61 -14.43 -19.22
C GLN A 292 0.24 -15.07 -19.06
N ALA A 293 -0.75 -14.37 -18.48
CA ALA A 293 -2.12 -14.86 -18.42
C ALA A 293 -2.70 -15.06 -19.83
N ASN A 294 -2.49 -14.09 -20.73
CA ASN A 294 -2.90 -14.21 -22.13
C ASN A 294 -2.13 -15.33 -22.84
N MET A 295 -0.83 -15.46 -22.57
CA MET A 295 0.01 -16.54 -23.11
C MET A 295 -0.50 -17.92 -22.70
N ALA A 296 -0.89 -18.11 -21.44
CA ALA A 296 -1.44 -19.38 -20.95
C ALA A 296 -2.70 -19.78 -21.72
N VAL A 297 -3.64 -18.85 -21.94
CA VAL A 297 -4.85 -19.11 -22.74
C VAL A 297 -4.50 -19.49 -24.18
N TYR A 298 -3.63 -18.72 -24.84
CA TYR A 298 -3.25 -19.01 -26.22
C TYR A 298 -2.52 -20.33 -26.37
N PHE A 299 -1.57 -20.66 -25.50
CA PHE A 299 -0.84 -21.94 -25.56
C PHE A 299 -1.70 -23.15 -25.16
N SER A 300 -2.69 -22.96 -24.29
CA SER A 300 -3.65 -24.01 -23.95
C SER A 300 -4.55 -24.38 -25.13
N MET A 301 -4.96 -23.39 -25.92
CA MET A 301 -6.09 -23.54 -26.85
C MET A 301 -5.72 -23.46 -28.32
N LEU A 302 -4.57 -22.90 -28.68
CA LEU A 302 -4.16 -22.67 -30.06
C LEU A 302 -2.85 -23.38 -30.40
N LYS A 303 -2.73 -23.75 -31.67
CA LYS A 303 -1.49 -24.19 -32.30
C LYS A 303 -0.87 -23.04 -33.10
N PRO A 304 0.46 -23.01 -33.28
CA PRO A 304 1.08 -22.06 -34.19
C PRO A 304 0.43 -22.13 -35.58
N GLY A 305 0.12 -20.97 -36.16
CA GLY A 305 -0.59 -20.82 -37.43
C GLY A 305 -2.12 -20.76 -37.31
N ASP A 306 -2.70 -21.09 -36.17
CA ASP A 306 -4.15 -20.94 -35.96
C ASP A 306 -4.57 -19.47 -36.14
N LYS A 307 -5.78 -19.30 -36.68
CA LYS A 307 -6.33 -17.97 -36.96
C LYS A 307 -6.94 -17.36 -35.70
N ILE A 308 -6.57 -16.12 -35.40
CA ILE A 308 -7.21 -15.32 -34.35
C ILE A 308 -7.77 -14.03 -34.92
N LEU A 309 -8.89 -13.58 -34.37
CA LEU A 309 -9.50 -12.29 -34.68
C LEU A 309 -9.46 -11.40 -33.43
N ALA A 310 -8.82 -10.23 -33.53
CA ALA A 310 -8.55 -9.38 -32.37
C ALA A 310 -8.69 -7.89 -32.66
N MET A 311 -8.82 -7.07 -31.62
CA MET A 311 -8.93 -5.61 -31.78
C MET A 311 -7.61 -5.02 -32.29
N ASN A 312 -7.69 -4.15 -33.30
CA ASN A 312 -6.53 -3.40 -33.78
C ASN A 312 -5.93 -2.54 -32.66
N LEU A 313 -4.60 -2.58 -32.52
CA LEU A 313 -3.85 -1.79 -31.53
C LEU A 313 -4.12 -0.28 -31.65
N ALA A 314 -4.16 0.25 -32.88
CA ALA A 314 -4.41 1.68 -33.12
C ALA A 314 -5.84 2.10 -32.73
N HIS A 315 -6.76 1.14 -32.61
CA HIS A 315 -8.15 1.39 -32.24
C HIS A 315 -8.44 1.09 -30.77
N GLY A 316 -7.41 0.82 -29.96
CA GLY A 316 -7.52 0.60 -28.52
C GLY A 316 -7.21 -0.80 -28.04
N GLY A 317 -6.84 -1.73 -28.93
CA GLY A 317 -6.38 -3.08 -28.57
C GLY A 317 -5.08 -3.10 -27.77
N HIS A 318 -4.55 -4.29 -27.48
CA HIS A 318 -3.29 -4.46 -26.74
C HIS A 318 -2.27 -5.30 -27.51
N LEU A 319 -0.98 -5.11 -27.22
CA LEU A 319 0.13 -5.79 -27.91
C LEU A 319 -0.02 -7.32 -27.90
N THR A 320 -0.49 -7.89 -26.78
CA THR A 320 -0.65 -9.34 -26.63
C THR A 320 -1.82 -9.92 -27.41
N HIS A 321 -2.64 -9.09 -28.05
CA HIS A 321 -3.80 -9.54 -28.84
C HIS A 321 -3.44 -9.76 -30.32
N GLY A 322 -2.17 -9.98 -30.65
CA GLY A 322 -1.73 -10.34 -32.00
C GLY A 322 -0.90 -9.29 -32.71
N HIS A 323 -0.28 -8.34 -32.00
CA HIS A 323 0.64 -7.40 -32.64
C HIS A 323 1.87 -8.15 -33.19
N PRO A 324 2.37 -7.87 -34.42
CA PRO A 324 3.46 -8.64 -35.04
C PRO A 324 4.77 -8.69 -34.25
N ALA A 325 5.03 -7.67 -33.43
CA ALA A 325 6.21 -7.65 -32.54
C ALA A 325 6.06 -8.54 -31.29
N ASN A 326 4.84 -8.96 -30.94
CA ASN A 326 4.54 -9.76 -29.76
C ASN A 326 4.49 -11.27 -30.08
N PHE A 327 4.58 -12.15 -29.07
CA PHE A 327 4.52 -13.61 -29.28
C PHE A 327 3.25 -14.04 -30.03
N SER A 328 2.11 -13.43 -29.72
CA SER A 328 0.84 -13.79 -30.35
C SER A 328 0.80 -13.46 -31.84
N GLY A 329 1.36 -12.32 -32.25
CA GLY A 329 1.49 -11.98 -33.68
C GLY A 329 2.58 -12.76 -34.41
N LYS A 330 3.56 -13.32 -33.69
CA LYS A 330 4.60 -14.19 -34.27
C LYS A 330 4.12 -15.62 -34.48
N PHE A 331 3.27 -16.13 -33.59
CA PHE A 331 2.85 -17.53 -33.61
C PHE A 331 1.53 -17.79 -34.31
N TYR A 332 0.61 -16.82 -34.36
CA TYR A 332 -0.74 -17.03 -34.86
C TYR A 332 -1.03 -16.18 -36.10
N ALA A 333 -1.98 -16.63 -36.92
CA ALA A 333 -2.45 -15.87 -38.09
C ALA A 333 -3.49 -14.84 -37.64
N VAL A 334 -3.08 -13.58 -37.50
CA VAL A 334 -3.91 -12.52 -36.91
C VAL A 334 -4.71 -11.77 -37.97
N SER A 335 -6.03 -11.71 -37.76
CA SER A 335 -6.92 -10.76 -38.42
C SER A 335 -7.42 -9.73 -37.40
N GLN A 336 -7.72 -8.51 -37.84
CA GLN A 336 -8.03 -7.40 -36.94
C GLN A 336 -9.41 -6.81 -37.20
N TYR A 337 -10.21 -6.65 -36.14
CA TYR A 337 -11.41 -5.81 -36.16
C TYR A 337 -11.14 -4.44 -35.51
N GLY A 338 -12.04 -3.49 -35.70
CA GLY A 338 -11.84 -2.11 -35.27
C GLY A 338 -13.10 -1.40 -34.78
N VAL A 339 -12.97 -0.09 -34.67
CA VAL A 339 -14.08 0.82 -34.36
C VAL A 339 -14.59 1.47 -35.64
N SER A 340 -15.85 1.92 -35.62
CA SER A 340 -16.39 2.77 -36.67
C SER A 340 -15.81 4.18 -36.57
N GLU A 341 -15.37 4.75 -37.69
CA GLU A 341 -14.92 6.15 -37.75
C GLU A 341 -16.02 7.16 -37.37
N LYS A 342 -17.30 6.76 -37.48
CA LYS A 342 -18.44 7.65 -37.19
C LYS A 342 -18.81 7.69 -35.72
N THR A 343 -18.76 6.54 -35.04
CA THR A 343 -19.26 6.40 -33.66
C THR A 343 -18.15 6.18 -32.65
N GLU A 344 -16.91 5.92 -33.11
CA GLU A 344 -15.74 5.56 -32.30
C GLU A 344 -16.00 4.37 -31.37
N GLN A 345 -16.96 3.53 -31.74
CA GLN A 345 -17.35 2.30 -31.04
C GLN A 345 -16.99 1.09 -31.88
N ILE A 346 -16.76 -0.06 -31.24
CA ILE A 346 -16.53 -1.33 -31.93
C ILE A 346 -17.65 -1.53 -32.97
N ASP A 347 -17.24 -1.76 -34.21
CA ASP A 347 -18.18 -2.04 -35.29
C ASP A 347 -18.50 -3.54 -35.29
N TYR A 348 -19.54 -3.92 -34.54
CA TYR A 348 -19.90 -5.32 -34.36
C TYR A 348 -20.40 -6.00 -35.65
N ASP A 349 -20.95 -5.23 -36.59
CA ASP A 349 -21.42 -5.78 -37.87
C ASP A 349 -20.23 -6.06 -38.80
N ALA A 350 -19.26 -5.14 -38.85
CA ALA A 350 -17.98 -5.40 -39.51
C ALA A 350 -17.22 -6.56 -38.86
N LEU A 351 -17.19 -6.63 -37.52
CA LEU A 351 -16.59 -7.73 -36.78
C LEU A 351 -17.26 -9.06 -37.16
N GLN A 352 -18.59 -9.11 -37.21
CA GLN A 352 -19.32 -10.32 -37.61
C GLN A 352 -18.96 -10.77 -39.03
N LYS A 353 -19.01 -9.85 -40.00
CA LYS A 353 -18.65 -10.16 -41.39
C LYS A 353 -17.22 -10.71 -41.48
N GLN A 354 -16.30 -10.09 -40.77
CA GLN A 354 -14.90 -10.53 -40.74
C GLN A 354 -14.74 -11.89 -40.07
N ALA A 355 -15.48 -12.17 -38.99
CA ALA A 355 -15.47 -13.48 -38.35
C ALA A 355 -15.95 -14.58 -39.32
N GLU A 356 -17.01 -14.30 -40.09
CA GLU A 356 -17.57 -15.23 -41.08
C GLU A 356 -16.60 -15.53 -42.23
N GLU A 357 -15.87 -14.51 -42.70
CA GLU A 357 -14.85 -14.61 -43.75
C GLU A 357 -13.58 -15.32 -43.27
N VAL A 358 -13.05 -14.92 -42.10
CA VAL A 358 -11.77 -15.42 -41.58
C VAL A 358 -11.91 -16.83 -41.01
N ARG A 359 -13.05 -17.12 -40.37
CA ARG A 359 -13.31 -18.31 -39.56
C ARG A 359 -12.19 -18.53 -38.51
N PRO A 360 -12.02 -17.60 -37.55
CA PRO A 360 -10.97 -17.72 -36.54
C PRO A 360 -11.26 -18.88 -35.57
N VAL A 361 -10.21 -19.47 -35.01
CA VAL A 361 -10.34 -20.43 -33.89
C VAL A 361 -10.71 -19.68 -32.61
N MET A 362 -10.25 -18.43 -32.47
CA MET A 362 -10.46 -17.60 -31.29
C MET A 362 -10.73 -16.15 -31.67
N ILE A 363 -11.75 -15.56 -31.05
CA ILE A 363 -11.98 -14.11 -31.03
C ILE A 363 -11.46 -13.60 -29.69
N THR A 364 -10.45 -12.74 -29.74
CA THR A 364 -9.91 -12.07 -28.54
C THR A 364 -10.43 -10.64 -28.49
N ALA A 365 -11.09 -10.28 -27.39
CA ALA A 365 -11.54 -8.92 -27.15
C ALA A 365 -11.09 -8.40 -25.79
N GLY A 366 -10.89 -7.09 -25.71
CA GLY A 366 -10.28 -6.42 -24.57
C GLY A 366 -9.53 -5.21 -25.08
N ALA A 367 -9.43 -4.17 -24.26
CA ALA A 367 -8.89 -2.90 -24.70
C ALA A 367 -8.02 -2.25 -23.64
N SER A 368 -6.98 -1.56 -24.10
CA SER A 368 -6.17 -0.66 -23.29
C SER A 368 -6.64 0.79 -23.38
N ALA A 369 -7.15 1.20 -24.54
CA ALA A 369 -7.57 2.57 -24.81
C ALA A 369 -8.92 2.59 -25.55
N TYR A 370 -9.99 2.17 -24.85
CA TYR A 370 -11.35 2.22 -25.36
C TYR A 370 -12.30 2.69 -24.23
N PRO A 371 -12.91 3.88 -24.35
CA PRO A 371 -13.65 4.50 -23.24
C PRO A 371 -15.13 4.08 -23.15
N ARG A 372 -15.55 3.09 -23.95
CA ARG A 372 -16.95 2.65 -24.05
C ARG A 372 -17.11 1.24 -23.48
N VAL A 373 -18.35 0.90 -23.16
CA VAL A 373 -18.72 -0.45 -22.74
C VAL A 373 -18.58 -1.42 -23.91
N ILE A 374 -18.01 -2.59 -23.64
CA ILE A 374 -17.93 -3.70 -24.61
C ILE A 374 -19.18 -4.57 -24.46
N ASP A 375 -19.84 -4.87 -25.57
CA ASP A 375 -21.02 -5.73 -25.63
C ASP A 375 -20.61 -7.20 -25.69
N PHE A 376 -20.37 -7.79 -24.51
CA PHE A 376 -19.99 -9.20 -24.39
C PHE A 376 -21.06 -10.18 -24.92
N PRO A 377 -22.38 -9.98 -24.68
CA PRO A 377 -23.41 -10.79 -25.33
C PRO A 377 -23.29 -10.81 -26.86
N ARG A 378 -23.09 -9.64 -27.50
CA ARG A 378 -22.94 -9.55 -28.95
C ARG A 378 -21.68 -10.24 -29.44
N LEU A 379 -20.55 -10.08 -28.74
CA LEU A 379 -19.31 -10.81 -29.05
C LEU A 379 -19.51 -12.33 -28.95
N ARG A 380 -20.27 -12.79 -27.95
CA ARG A 380 -20.57 -14.22 -27.80
C ARG A 380 -21.41 -14.76 -28.96
N GLN A 381 -22.44 -14.02 -29.38
CA GLN A 381 -23.23 -14.40 -30.56
C GLN A 381 -22.37 -14.54 -31.83
N ILE A 382 -21.41 -13.63 -32.02
CA ILE A 382 -20.51 -13.67 -33.19
C ILE A 382 -19.54 -14.84 -33.08
N ALA A 383 -18.97 -15.09 -31.90
CA ALA A 383 -18.07 -16.23 -31.70
C ALA A 383 -18.79 -17.57 -31.95
N ASP A 384 -20.01 -17.73 -31.43
CA ASP A 384 -20.82 -18.93 -31.62
C ASP A 384 -21.21 -19.14 -33.09
N SER A 385 -21.51 -18.08 -33.85
CA SER A 385 -21.94 -18.21 -35.27
C SER A 385 -20.86 -18.80 -36.17
N VAL A 386 -19.58 -18.67 -35.80
CA VAL A 386 -18.44 -19.20 -36.55
C VAL A 386 -17.73 -20.35 -35.85
N GLY A 387 -18.17 -20.73 -34.64
CA GLY A 387 -17.57 -21.79 -33.83
C GLY A 387 -16.24 -21.42 -33.17
N ALA A 388 -15.99 -20.12 -32.94
CA ALA A 388 -14.77 -19.63 -32.30
C ALA A 388 -14.87 -19.64 -30.77
N ILE A 389 -13.73 -19.77 -30.10
CA ILE A 389 -13.61 -19.51 -28.66
C ILE A 389 -13.66 -17.99 -28.43
N LEU A 390 -14.48 -17.53 -27.48
CA LEU A 390 -14.45 -16.14 -27.02
C LEU A 390 -13.49 -16.01 -25.83
N PHE A 391 -12.45 -15.21 -26.02
CA PHE A 391 -11.46 -14.87 -25.01
C PHE A 391 -11.52 -13.36 -24.70
N ILE A 392 -11.80 -13.00 -23.45
CA ILE A 392 -11.90 -11.60 -23.01
C ILE A 392 -10.76 -11.21 -22.06
N ASP A 393 -10.02 -10.16 -22.37
CA ASP A 393 -9.05 -9.52 -21.48
C ASP A 393 -9.68 -8.29 -20.81
N ILE A 394 -9.93 -8.36 -19.50
CA ILE A 394 -10.52 -7.27 -18.71
C ILE A 394 -9.50 -6.43 -17.94
N ALA A 395 -8.20 -6.51 -18.26
CA ALA A 395 -7.13 -5.89 -17.46
C ALA A 395 -7.39 -4.45 -17.00
N HIS A 396 -7.91 -3.58 -17.89
CA HIS A 396 -8.20 -2.18 -17.55
C HIS A 396 -9.48 -1.99 -16.71
N ILE A 397 -10.48 -2.85 -16.90
CA ILE A 397 -11.81 -2.70 -16.28
C ILE A 397 -12.06 -3.69 -15.14
N ALA A 398 -11.07 -4.50 -14.76
CA ALA A 398 -11.22 -5.57 -13.78
C ALA A 398 -11.79 -5.12 -12.43
N GLY A 399 -11.32 -3.98 -11.91
CA GLY A 399 -11.87 -3.38 -10.68
C GLY A 399 -13.30 -2.88 -10.85
N LEU A 400 -13.66 -2.38 -12.03
CA LEU A 400 -15.03 -1.93 -12.34
C LEU A 400 -15.99 -3.11 -12.48
N VAL A 401 -15.55 -4.22 -13.09
CA VAL A 401 -16.31 -5.48 -13.15
C VAL A 401 -16.51 -6.04 -11.75
N ALA A 402 -15.43 -6.13 -10.96
CA ALA A 402 -15.47 -6.59 -9.57
C ALA A 402 -16.36 -5.73 -8.66
N GLY A 403 -16.41 -4.41 -8.93
CA GLY A 403 -17.27 -3.45 -8.22
C GLY A 403 -18.67 -3.28 -8.82
N SER A 404 -19.06 -4.11 -9.79
CA SER A 404 -20.36 -4.05 -10.48
C SER A 404 -20.67 -2.70 -11.15
N GLN A 405 -19.63 -1.94 -11.54
CA GLN A 405 -19.74 -0.66 -12.27
C GLN A 405 -19.53 -0.82 -13.78
N HIS A 406 -19.12 -2.00 -14.24
CA HIS A 406 -19.04 -2.38 -15.64
C HIS A 406 -19.66 -3.77 -15.82
N PRO A 407 -20.33 -4.07 -16.96
CA PRO A 407 -20.83 -5.41 -17.24
C PRO A 407 -19.75 -6.48 -17.09
N SER A 408 -20.13 -7.65 -16.58
CA SER A 408 -19.25 -8.81 -16.49
C SER A 408 -19.20 -9.56 -17.83
N PRO A 409 -18.01 -10.01 -18.29
CA PRO A 409 -17.90 -10.92 -19.43
C PRO A 409 -18.29 -12.35 -19.08
N ILE A 410 -18.50 -12.68 -17.80
CA ILE A 410 -18.99 -13.99 -17.34
C ILE A 410 -20.51 -13.88 -17.20
N PRO A 411 -21.30 -14.78 -17.81
CA PRO A 411 -20.92 -16.09 -18.38
C PRO A 411 -20.69 -16.10 -19.91
N HIS A 412 -20.55 -14.95 -20.55
CA HIS A 412 -20.47 -14.87 -22.02
C HIS A 412 -19.19 -15.49 -22.59
N ALA A 413 -18.04 -15.31 -21.94
CA ALA A 413 -16.73 -15.73 -22.43
C ALA A 413 -16.27 -17.08 -21.85
N GLN A 414 -15.68 -17.94 -22.68
CA GLN A 414 -15.07 -19.19 -22.23
C GLN A 414 -13.79 -18.95 -21.42
N PHE A 415 -13.04 -17.90 -21.77
CA PHE A 415 -11.84 -17.47 -21.06
C PHE A 415 -11.90 -15.99 -20.75
N VAL A 416 -11.50 -15.64 -19.53
CA VAL A 416 -11.33 -14.25 -19.10
C VAL A 416 -9.98 -14.08 -18.43
N THR A 417 -9.15 -13.15 -18.89
CA THR A 417 -7.89 -12.81 -18.23
C THR A 417 -7.92 -11.41 -17.65
N THR A 418 -7.06 -11.19 -16.67
CA THR A 418 -6.86 -9.85 -16.14
C THR A 418 -5.47 -9.66 -15.53
N THR A 419 -5.07 -8.40 -15.42
CA THR A 419 -3.99 -7.98 -14.51
C THR A 419 -4.54 -7.65 -13.14
N THR A 420 -3.74 -7.87 -12.09
CA THR A 420 -4.15 -7.56 -10.71
C THR A 420 -3.88 -6.12 -10.27
N HIS A 421 -3.05 -5.34 -10.98
CA HIS A 421 -2.52 -4.05 -10.49
C HIS A 421 -3.28 -2.79 -10.92
N LYS A 422 -4.02 -2.82 -12.03
CA LYS A 422 -4.66 -1.62 -12.63
C LYS A 422 -5.87 -1.14 -11.81
N SER A 423 -7.08 -1.15 -12.39
CA SER A 423 -8.30 -0.82 -11.66
C SER A 423 -8.58 -1.76 -10.48
N LEU A 424 -8.04 -2.99 -10.49
CA LEU A 424 -8.16 -3.94 -9.37
C LEU A 424 -7.26 -3.58 -8.17
N ARG A 425 -6.24 -2.72 -8.37
CA ARG A 425 -5.41 -2.12 -7.31
C ARG A 425 -4.65 -3.12 -6.40
N GLY A 426 -4.42 -4.34 -6.88
CA GLY A 426 -3.62 -5.37 -6.23
C GLY A 426 -2.12 -5.31 -6.60
N PRO A 427 -1.36 -6.39 -6.34
CA PRO A 427 0.06 -6.47 -6.72
C PRO A 427 0.21 -6.61 -8.24
N ARG A 428 1.45 -6.54 -8.76
CA ARG A 428 1.72 -6.94 -10.15
C ARG A 428 1.58 -8.47 -10.27
N GLY A 429 0.73 -8.90 -11.18
CA GLY A 429 0.32 -10.29 -11.36
C GLY A 429 -0.73 -10.39 -12.47
N GLY A 430 -1.06 -11.62 -12.85
CA GLY A 430 -2.12 -11.95 -13.79
C GLY A 430 -2.99 -13.09 -13.28
N ILE A 431 -4.22 -13.15 -13.78
CA ILE A 431 -5.19 -14.21 -13.45
C ILE A 431 -5.81 -14.70 -14.76
N VAL A 432 -5.98 -16.03 -14.87
CA VAL A 432 -6.81 -16.66 -15.89
C VAL A 432 -8.06 -17.21 -15.22
N MET A 433 -9.23 -16.93 -15.78
CA MET A 433 -10.52 -17.45 -15.37
C MET A 433 -11.13 -18.19 -16.56
N CYS A 434 -11.77 -19.33 -16.31
CA CYS A 434 -12.40 -20.09 -17.39
C CYS A 434 -13.58 -20.93 -16.88
N GLU A 435 -14.34 -21.47 -17.83
CA GLU A 435 -15.29 -22.55 -17.57
C GLU A 435 -14.55 -23.80 -17.06
N GLU A 436 -15.21 -24.59 -16.21
CA GLU A 436 -14.64 -25.76 -15.52
C GLU A 436 -14.05 -26.79 -16.50
N ARG A 437 -14.67 -26.96 -17.67
CA ARG A 437 -14.21 -27.90 -18.70
C ARG A 437 -12.80 -27.61 -19.23
N PHE A 438 -12.31 -26.38 -19.08
CA PHE A 438 -10.97 -25.96 -19.51
C PHE A 438 -9.94 -25.92 -18.37
N ALA A 439 -10.36 -26.14 -17.12
CA ALA A 439 -9.51 -25.98 -15.93
C ALA A 439 -8.20 -26.76 -16.02
N LYS A 440 -8.28 -28.04 -16.41
CA LYS A 440 -7.09 -28.91 -16.53
C LYS A 440 -6.10 -28.44 -17.59
N GLN A 441 -6.56 -27.83 -18.68
CA GLN A 441 -5.68 -27.36 -19.76
C GLN A 441 -4.93 -26.09 -19.33
N ILE A 442 -5.66 -25.14 -18.72
CA ILE A 442 -5.06 -23.92 -18.17
C ILE A 442 -4.04 -24.27 -17.09
N ASP A 443 -4.37 -25.17 -16.17
CA ASP A 443 -3.47 -25.51 -15.08
C ASP A 443 -2.24 -26.32 -15.52
N ALA A 444 -2.27 -26.92 -16.71
CA ALA A 444 -1.16 -27.69 -17.25
C ALA A 444 -0.19 -26.87 -18.12
N THR A 445 -0.44 -25.57 -18.31
CA THR A 445 0.28 -24.72 -19.28
C THR A 445 1.45 -23.97 -18.68
#